data_AF-A0A077ZFI2-F1
#
_entry.id   AF-A0A077ZFI2-F1
#
_cell.length_a   1.000
_cell.length_b   1.000
_cell.length_c   1.000
_cell.angle_alpha   90.00
_cell.angle_beta   90.00
_cell.angle_gamma   90.00
#
_symmetry.space_group_name_H-M   'P 1'
#
loop_
_entity.id
_entity.type
_entity.pdbx_description
1 polymer ?
#
loop_
_entity_poly.entity_id
_entity_poly.type
_entity_poly.pdbx_seq_one_letter_code
_entity_poly.pdbx_strand_id
1 'polypeptide(L)'
;MEMATPNVSVDMEGLRKRRSGLRSRIGRLLENVERFISEGQPEVALETLELVDTLLMEFRDVQTEFELWLTDQNLKDHELQDSVDLELAVVKAKAKAKAAGKRKEQTTTVVAPEPCTVPGPNGSYRNLQAMYWNSHLSGINSKLVYMDVRTSVTL
;
A
#
# COMPACT_ATOMS: atom_id res chain seq x y z
N MET A 1 -8.84 52.00 21.93
CA MET A 1 -9.07 51.60 20.52
C MET A 1 -9.03 50.08 20.52
N GLU A 2 -10.19 49.45 20.61
CA GLU A 2 -10.33 48.01 20.80
C GLU A 2 -10.31 47.36 19.41
N MET A 3 -9.23 46.64 19.09
CA MET A 3 -9.05 46.01 17.80
C MET A 3 -9.95 44.77 17.73
N ALA A 4 -10.98 44.85 16.90
CA ALA A 4 -11.88 43.75 16.62
C ALA A 4 -11.13 42.60 15.93
N THR A 5 -10.63 41.63 16.70
CA THR A 5 -10.12 40.35 16.19
C THR A 5 -11.04 39.12 16.39
N PRO A 6 -12.37 39.21 16.57
CA PRO A 6 -13.14 38.02 16.97
C PRO A 6 -13.45 37.04 15.83
N ASN A 7 -13.47 37.45 14.55
CA ASN A 7 -13.88 36.54 13.47
C ASN A 7 -12.77 35.61 12.97
N VAL A 8 -11.50 36.06 13.05
CA VAL A 8 -10.37 35.30 12.48
C VAL A 8 -10.03 34.06 13.34
N SER A 9 -10.09 34.18 14.67
CA SER A 9 -9.74 33.08 15.56
C SER A 9 -10.78 31.95 15.57
N VAL A 10 -12.06 32.29 15.41
CA VAL A 10 -13.17 31.32 15.35
C VAL A 10 -13.04 30.44 14.11
N ASP A 11 -12.67 31.02 12.97
CA ASP A 11 -12.46 30.28 11.73
C ASP A 11 -11.27 29.30 11.83
N MET A 12 -10.17 29.76 12.42
CA MET A 12 -8.97 28.92 12.63
C MET A 12 -9.19 27.73 13.55
N GLU A 13 -9.92 27.91 14.65
CA GLU A 13 -10.23 26.80 15.55
C GLU A 13 -11.20 25.81 14.90
N GLY A 14 -12.15 26.29 14.09
CA GLY A 14 -13.02 25.45 13.27
C GLY A 14 -12.23 24.59 12.29
N LEU A 15 -11.27 25.20 11.58
CA LEU A 15 -10.41 24.54 10.61
C LEU A 15 -9.51 23.49 11.28
N ARG A 16 -8.89 23.84 12.42
CA ARG A 16 -8.09 22.92 13.23
C ARG A 16 -8.91 21.71 13.67
N LYS A 17 -10.14 21.91 14.15
CA LYS A 17 -11.05 20.82 14.56
C LYS A 17 -11.44 19.93 13.39
N ARG A 18 -11.80 20.53 12.25
CA ARG A 18 -12.18 19.76 11.04
C ARG A 18 -11.01 18.90 10.57
N ARG A 19 -9.81 19.48 10.49
CA ARG A 19 -8.57 18.77 10.15
C ARG A 19 -8.29 17.60 11.09
N SER A 20 -8.28 17.84 12.39
CA SER A 20 -8.05 16.82 13.41
C SER A 20 -9.11 15.72 13.36
N GLY A 21 -10.37 16.08 13.11
CA GLY A 21 -11.47 15.14 12.91
C GLY A 21 -11.27 14.23 11.69
N LEU A 22 -10.84 14.80 10.55
CA LEU A 22 -10.51 14.04 9.34
C LEU A 22 -9.32 13.10 9.58
N ARG A 23 -8.22 13.59 10.16
CA ARG A 23 -7.06 12.77 10.53
C ARG A 23 -7.44 11.59 11.42
N SER A 24 -8.26 11.83 12.44
CA SER A 24 -8.74 10.76 13.33
C SER A 24 -9.63 9.74 12.62
N ARG A 25 -10.50 10.18 11.70
CA ARG A 25 -11.32 9.27 10.88
C ARG A 25 -10.46 8.42 9.95
N ILE A 26 -9.49 9.03 9.27
CA ILE A 26 -8.51 8.33 8.42
C ILE A 26 -7.74 7.30 9.25
N GLY A 27 -7.21 7.68 10.41
CA GLY A 27 -6.49 6.78 11.32
C GLY A 27 -7.31 5.53 11.68
N ARG A 28 -8.57 5.70 12.08
CA ARG A 28 -9.47 4.57 12.39
C ARG A 28 -9.77 3.67 11.19
N LEU A 29 -9.89 4.25 10.00
CA LEU A 29 -10.06 3.45 8.79
C LEU A 29 -8.78 2.68 8.45
N LEU A 30 -7.60 3.26 8.65
CA LEU A 30 -6.33 2.55 8.46
C LEU A 30 -6.17 1.39 9.45
N GLU A 31 -6.57 1.56 10.71
CA GLU A 31 -6.63 0.47 11.69
C GLU A 31 -7.58 -0.65 11.22
N ASN A 32 -8.73 -0.31 10.66
CA ASN A 32 -9.64 -1.29 10.06
C ASN A 32 -9.01 -2.00 8.85
N VAL A 33 -8.29 -1.29 7.99
CA VAL A 33 -7.57 -1.88 6.84
C VAL A 33 -6.56 -2.91 7.33
N GLU A 34 -5.77 -2.60 8.37
CA GLU A 34 -4.81 -3.55 8.93
C GLU A 34 -5.49 -4.77 9.55
N ARG A 35 -6.64 -4.57 10.22
CA ARG A 35 -7.47 -5.67 10.73
C ARG A 35 -7.97 -6.56 9.58
N PHE A 36 -8.57 -6.00 8.54
CA PHE A 36 -9.09 -6.78 7.39
C PHE A 36 -7.99 -7.55 6.65
N ILE A 37 -6.79 -6.99 6.52
CA ILE A 37 -5.63 -7.71 5.96
C ILE A 37 -5.29 -8.92 6.84
N SER A 38 -5.28 -8.74 8.17
CA SER A 38 -4.96 -9.78 9.14
C SER A 38 -6.02 -10.89 9.19
N GLU A 39 -7.29 -10.52 8.98
CA GLU A 39 -8.44 -11.43 8.90
C GLU A 39 -8.56 -12.14 7.53
N GLY A 40 -7.63 -11.92 6.60
CA GLY A 40 -7.64 -12.56 5.28
C GLY A 40 -8.70 -12.00 4.33
N GLN A 41 -9.13 -10.75 4.55
CA GLN A 41 -10.11 -10.01 3.76
C GLN A 41 -9.45 -8.82 3.01
N PRO A 42 -8.44 -9.04 2.15
CA PRO A 42 -7.77 -7.95 1.44
C PRO A 42 -8.71 -7.20 0.49
N GLU A 43 -9.76 -7.83 -0.02
CA GLU A 43 -10.77 -7.17 -0.87
C GLU A 43 -11.52 -6.08 -0.09
N VAL A 44 -12.01 -6.40 1.12
CA VAL A 44 -12.65 -5.44 2.02
C VAL A 44 -11.66 -4.35 2.47
N ALA A 45 -10.39 -4.71 2.66
CA ALA A 45 -9.33 -3.76 2.96
C ALA A 45 -9.12 -2.75 1.82
N LEU A 46 -9.21 -3.19 0.56
CA LEU A 46 -9.13 -2.31 -0.61
C LEU A 46 -10.35 -1.40 -0.73
N GLU A 47 -11.57 -1.91 -0.53
CA GLU A 47 -12.79 -1.08 -0.47
C GLU A 47 -12.71 -0.03 0.64
N THR A 48 -12.21 -0.41 1.81
CA THR A 48 -12.00 0.53 2.92
C THR A 48 -10.97 1.62 2.55
N LEU A 49 -9.96 1.29 1.74
CA LEU A 49 -9.00 2.27 1.24
C LEU A 49 -9.60 3.28 0.24
N GLU A 50 -10.70 2.95 -0.44
CA GLU A 50 -11.43 3.91 -1.28
C GLU A 50 -12.14 4.98 -0.42
N LEU A 51 -12.68 4.57 0.74
CA LEU A 51 -13.20 5.52 1.73
C LEU A 51 -12.09 6.39 2.31
N VAL A 52 -10.91 5.81 2.56
CA VAL A 52 -9.72 6.58 2.98
C VAL A 52 -9.34 7.61 1.93
N ASP A 53 -9.34 7.27 0.64
CA ASP A 53 -9.01 8.20 -0.44
C ASP A 53 -9.96 9.39 -0.50
N THR A 54 -11.26 9.15 -0.30
CA THR A 54 -12.27 10.20 -0.23
C THR A 54 -12.00 11.16 0.93
N LEU A 55 -11.72 10.62 2.12
CA LEU A 55 -11.40 11.45 3.29
C LEU A 55 -10.04 12.15 3.17
N LEU A 56 -9.07 11.52 2.51
CA LEU A 56 -7.75 12.09 2.29
C LEU A 56 -7.82 13.29 1.33
N MET A 57 -8.72 13.24 0.35
CA MET A 57 -9.00 14.39 -0.53
C MET A 57 -9.54 15.57 0.28
N GLU A 58 -10.57 15.34 1.11
CA GLU A 58 -11.11 16.39 1.99
C GLU A 58 -10.06 16.90 2.99
N PHE A 59 -9.21 16.01 3.51
CA PHE A 59 -8.12 16.39 4.39
C PHE A 59 -7.12 17.32 3.71
N ARG A 60 -6.75 17.07 2.45
CA ARG A 60 -5.82 17.91 1.66
C ARG A 60 -6.39 19.30 1.40
N ASP A 61 -7.69 19.41 1.13
CA ASP A 61 -8.35 20.70 0.95
C ASP A 61 -8.28 21.52 2.26
N VAL A 62 -8.65 20.90 3.38
CA VAL A 62 -8.59 21.53 4.70
C VAL A 62 -7.15 21.87 5.13
N GLN A 63 -6.20 21.01 4.80
CA GLN A 63 -4.78 21.23 5.10
C GLN A 63 -4.24 22.43 4.32
N THR A 64 -4.61 22.57 3.04
CA THR A 64 -4.21 23.71 2.20
C THR A 64 -4.75 25.02 2.77
N GLU A 65 -6.03 25.05 3.17
CA GLU A 65 -6.61 26.21 3.86
C GLU A 65 -5.85 26.52 5.16
N PHE A 66 -5.53 25.49 5.95
CA PHE A 66 -4.85 25.67 7.24
C PHE A 66 -3.43 26.23 7.07
N GLU A 67 -2.68 25.75 6.09
CA GLU A 67 -1.32 26.21 5.78
C GLU A 67 -1.27 27.67 5.31
N LEU A 68 -2.29 28.13 4.57
CA LEU A 68 -2.41 29.53 4.15
C LEU A 68 -2.55 30.48 5.34
N TRP A 69 -3.22 30.02 6.41
CA TRP A 69 -3.42 30.81 7.62
C TRP A 69 -2.22 30.82 8.58
N LEU A 70 -1.36 29.81 8.51
CA LEU A 70 -0.15 29.80 9.31
C LEU A 70 0.79 30.91 8.81
N THR A 71 1.38 31.67 9.73
CA THR A 71 2.40 32.69 9.42
C THR A 71 3.78 32.27 9.89
N ASP A 72 3.85 31.45 10.94
CA ASP A 72 5.07 30.86 11.49
C ASP A 72 5.55 29.70 10.61
N GLN A 73 6.77 29.79 10.11
CA GLN A 73 7.37 28.80 9.22
C GLN A 73 7.66 27.47 9.93
N ASN A 74 8.08 27.49 11.20
CA ASN A 74 8.34 26.26 11.94
C ASN A 74 7.03 25.49 12.17
N LEU A 75 5.94 26.21 12.43
CA LEU A 75 4.62 25.61 12.50
C LEU A 75 4.19 25.05 11.14
N LYS A 76 4.42 25.77 10.04
CA LYS A 76 4.13 25.24 8.69
C LYS A 76 4.89 23.95 8.41
N ASP A 77 6.19 23.92 8.67
CA ASP A 77 7.03 22.76 8.40
C ASP A 77 6.59 21.54 9.23
N HIS A 78 6.26 21.76 10.51
CA HIS A 78 5.73 20.67 11.34
C HIS A 78 4.39 20.14 10.79
N GLU A 79 3.50 21.04 10.38
CA GLU A 79 2.18 20.67 9.87
C GLU A 79 2.25 19.99 8.49
N LEU A 80 3.20 20.39 7.65
CA LEU A 80 3.54 19.72 6.40
C LEU A 80 4.07 18.31 6.67
N GLN A 81 4.98 18.15 7.62
CA GLN A 81 5.52 16.83 7.99
C GLN A 81 4.40 15.91 8.50
N ASP A 82 3.49 16.45 9.31
CA ASP A 82 2.33 15.73 9.84
C ASP A 82 1.40 15.23 8.71
N SER A 83 1.25 16.02 7.64
CA SER A 83 0.50 15.63 6.45
C SER A 83 1.22 14.53 5.66
N VAL A 84 2.53 14.69 5.45
CA VAL A 84 3.37 13.69 4.76
C VAL A 84 3.35 12.34 5.47
N ASP A 85 3.42 12.32 6.80
CA ASP A 85 3.37 11.09 7.59
C ASP A 85 2.02 10.36 7.42
N LEU A 86 0.92 11.12 7.37
CA LEU A 86 -0.41 10.57 7.09
C LEU A 86 -0.48 9.98 5.68
N GLU A 87 -0.01 10.70 4.67
CA GLU A 87 0.02 10.21 3.28
C GLU A 87 0.87 8.94 3.14
N LEU A 88 2.03 8.92 3.78
CA LEU A 88 2.91 7.77 3.79
C LEU A 88 2.23 6.55 4.45
N ALA A 89 1.47 6.76 5.53
CA ALA A 89 0.69 5.69 6.15
C ALA A 89 -0.36 5.11 5.19
N VAL A 90 -1.08 5.96 4.45
CA VAL A 90 -2.06 5.52 3.44
C VAL A 90 -1.37 4.73 2.32
N VAL A 91 -0.24 5.21 1.81
CA VAL A 91 0.54 4.51 0.77
C VAL A 91 1.00 3.14 1.25
N LYS A 92 1.53 3.06 2.48
CA LYS A 92 1.94 1.78 3.10
C LYS A 92 0.76 0.82 3.24
N ALA A 93 -0.40 1.30 3.69
CA ALA A 93 -1.61 0.49 3.81
C ALA A 93 -2.07 -0.05 2.45
N LYS A 94 -2.07 0.79 1.40
CA LYS A 94 -2.37 0.36 0.02
C LYS A 94 -1.40 -0.72 -0.48
N ALA A 95 -0.11 -0.55 -0.22
CA ALA A 95 0.90 -1.55 -0.60
C ALA A 95 0.67 -2.88 0.13
N LYS A 96 0.39 -2.85 1.44
CA LYS A 96 0.07 -4.04 2.23
C LYS A 96 -1.18 -4.75 1.71
N ALA A 97 -2.27 -4.02 1.45
CA ALA A 97 -3.52 -4.59 0.94
C ALA A 97 -3.32 -5.27 -0.43
N LYS A 98 -2.63 -4.60 -1.36
CA LYS A 98 -2.30 -5.17 -2.68
C LYS A 98 -1.42 -6.42 -2.58
N ALA A 99 -0.44 -6.42 -1.69
CA ALA A 99 0.41 -7.59 -1.47
C ALA A 99 -0.37 -8.78 -0.88
N ALA A 100 -1.32 -8.51 0.01
CA ALA A 100 -2.18 -9.53 0.59
C ALA A 100 -3.14 -10.17 -0.43
N GLY A 101 -3.68 -9.39 -1.37
CA GLY A 101 -4.52 -9.92 -2.47
C GLY A 101 -3.77 -10.91 -3.38
N LYS A 102 -2.52 -10.60 -3.75
CA LYS A 102 -1.70 -11.46 -4.63
C LYS A 102 -1.33 -12.81 -4.02
N ARG A 103 -1.24 -12.91 -2.69
CA ARG A 103 -0.92 -14.18 -2.01
C ARG A 103 -2.03 -15.22 -2.19
N LYS A 104 -3.31 -14.80 -2.27
CA LYS A 104 -4.42 -15.72 -2.58
C LYS A 104 -4.32 -16.28 -4.00
N GLU A 105 -3.95 -15.45 -4.98
CA GLU A 105 -3.88 -15.86 -6.38
C GLU A 105 -2.78 -16.90 -6.62
N GLN A 106 -1.58 -16.72 -6.03
CA GLN A 106 -0.50 -17.70 -6.18
C GLN A 106 -0.77 -19.04 -5.48
N THR A 107 -1.55 -19.05 -4.39
CA THR A 107 -1.82 -20.27 -3.62
C THR A 107 -2.77 -21.23 -4.35
N THR A 108 -3.49 -20.77 -5.38
CA THR A 108 -4.41 -21.60 -6.16
C THR A 108 -3.73 -22.33 -7.32
N THR A 109 -2.44 -22.11 -7.56
CA THR A 109 -1.68 -22.93 -8.52
C THR A 109 -1.25 -24.25 -7.87
N VAL A 110 -2.24 -25.06 -7.49
CA VAL A 110 -2.05 -26.51 -7.35
C VAL A 110 -1.90 -27.03 -8.77
N VAL A 111 -0.69 -26.90 -9.33
CA VAL A 111 -0.27 -27.78 -10.41
C VAL A 111 -0.27 -29.15 -9.78
N ALA A 112 -1.36 -29.90 -9.99
CA ALA A 112 -1.33 -31.34 -9.81
C ALA A 112 -0.14 -31.82 -10.65
N PRO A 113 0.91 -32.38 -10.05
CA PRO A 113 1.92 -33.04 -10.85
C PRO A 113 1.20 -34.21 -11.50
N GLU A 114 0.84 -34.08 -12.77
CA GLU A 114 0.52 -35.26 -13.57
C GLU A 114 1.76 -36.14 -13.50
N PRO A 115 1.70 -37.33 -12.88
CA PRO A 115 2.79 -38.26 -12.91
C PRO A 115 2.76 -38.87 -14.31
N CYS A 116 3.36 -38.18 -15.28
CA CYS A 116 3.69 -38.79 -16.57
C CYS A 116 4.76 -39.85 -16.30
N THR A 117 4.29 -41.02 -15.90
CA THR A 117 5.11 -42.21 -15.68
C THR A 117 5.42 -42.77 -17.06
N VAL A 118 6.38 -42.16 -17.77
CA VAL A 118 6.90 -42.74 -19.00
C VAL A 118 7.98 -43.74 -18.59
N PRO A 119 7.80 -45.06 -18.85
CA PRO A 119 8.79 -46.07 -18.50
C PRO A 119 9.97 -45.96 -19.49
N GLY A 120 10.96 -45.16 -19.13
CA GLY A 120 12.23 -45.03 -19.87
C GLY A 120 13.37 -45.58 -19.01
N PRO A 121 14.15 -46.58 -19.51
CA PRO A 121 15.23 -47.17 -18.74
C PRO A 121 16.44 -46.22 -18.69
N ASN A 122 17.01 -46.07 -17.50
CA ASN A 122 18.33 -45.52 -17.18
C ASN A 122 18.44 -43.97 -17.14
N GLY A 123 18.42 -43.42 -15.93
CA GLY A 123 18.77 -42.03 -15.62
C GLY A 123 17.55 -41.14 -15.37
N SER A 124 17.09 -41.07 -14.11
CA SER A 124 16.02 -40.16 -13.69
C SER A 124 16.53 -38.71 -13.71
N TYR A 125 16.29 -37.98 -14.79
CA TYR A 125 16.43 -36.52 -14.81
C TYR A 125 15.19 -35.90 -14.15
N ARG A 126 15.36 -35.18 -13.03
CA ARG A 126 14.35 -34.21 -12.59
C ARG A 126 14.61 -32.91 -13.33
N ASN A 127 13.70 -32.52 -14.21
CA ASN A 127 13.64 -31.14 -14.67
C ASN A 127 13.14 -30.29 -13.50
N LEU A 128 14.00 -29.42 -12.98
CA LEU A 128 13.60 -28.35 -12.09
C LEU A 128 13.47 -27.09 -12.96
N GLN A 129 12.27 -26.51 -13.02
CA GLN A 129 12.12 -25.17 -13.58
C GLN A 129 12.57 -24.15 -12.53
N ALA A 130 13.65 -23.43 -12.84
CA ALA A 130 14.06 -22.27 -12.07
C ALA A 130 13.47 -21.01 -12.72
N MET A 131 12.85 -20.17 -11.91
CA MET A 131 12.42 -18.83 -12.31
C MET A 131 13.54 -17.84 -12.00
N TYR A 132 13.97 -17.06 -13.00
CA TYR A 132 14.89 -15.95 -12.80
C TYR A 132 14.37 -14.67 -13.46
N TRP A 133 14.73 -13.54 -12.84
CA TRP A 133 14.41 -12.20 -13.31
C TRP A 133 15.37 -11.76 -14.41
N ASN A 134 14.94 -11.82 -15.67
CA ASN A 134 15.75 -11.30 -16.76
C ASN A 134 15.59 -9.78 -16.86
N SER A 135 16.47 -9.06 -16.17
CA SER A 135 16.52 -7.60 -16.21
C SER A 135 17.30 -7.17 -17.44
N HIS A 136 16.59 -6.69 -18.48
CA HIS A 136 17.25 -5.96 -19.56
C HIS A 136 17.92 -4.72 -18.97
N LEU A 137 19.19 -4.46 -19.32
CA LEU A 137 19.96 -3.26 -18.92
C LEU A 137 19.23 -1.93 -19.24
N SER A 138 18.21 -1.95 -20.10
CA SER A 138 17.37 -0.79 -20.40
C SER A 138 16.35 -0.44 -19.31
N GLY A 139 16.20 -1.20 -18.23
CA GLY A 139 15.46 -0.79 -17.02
C GLY A 139 13.93 -0.71 -17.12
N ILE A 140 13.31 -0.91 -18.29
CA ILE A 140 11.84 -0.73 -18.47
C ILE A 140 11.04 -1.97 -18.86
N ASN A 141 11.64 -3.18 -18.86
CA ASN A 141 10.86 -4.41 -18.98
C ASN A 141 11.64 -5.60 -18.44
N SER A 142 11.39 -5.96 -17.19
CA SER A 142 11.81 -7.26 -16.66
C SER A 142 10.68 -8.25 -16.94
N LYS A 143 10.97 -9.28 -17.74
CA LYS A 143 10.05 -10.40 -17.97
C LYS A 143 10.55 -11.61 -17.21
N LEU A 144 9.62 -12.37 -16.66
CA LEU A 144 9.90 -13.64 -16.01
C LEU A 144 10.22 -14.66 -17.10
N VAL A 145 11.38 -15.32 -17.01
CA VAL A 145 11.82 -16.33 -17.98
C VAL A 145 12.02 -17.64 -17.25
N TYR A 146 11.49 -18.72 -17.83
CA TYR A 146 11.68 -20.08 -17.36
C TYR A 146 12.93 -20.68 -18.01
N MET A 147 13.79 -21.29 -17.20
CA MET A 147 14.86 -22.16 -17.70
C MET A 147 14.68 -23.55 -17.11
N ASP A 148 14.75 -24.55 -17.98
CA ASP A 148 14.82 -25.95 -17.56
C ASP A 148 16.24 -26.25 -17.06
N VAL A 149 16.36 -26.52 -15.76
CA VAL A 149 17.61 -26.97 -15.15
C VAL A 149 17.57 -28.50 -15.12
N ARG A 150 18.46 -29.13 -15.89
CA ARG A 150 18.72 -30.57 -15.78
C ARG A 150 19.77 -30.81 -14.71
N THR A 151 19.37 -31.33 -13.56
CA THR A 151 20.29 -31.86 -12.55
C THR A 151 20.40 -33.37 -12.70
N SER A 152 21.62 -33.86 -12.87
CA SER A 152 21.94 -35.28 -12.73
C SER A 152 21.95 -35.62 -11.24
N VAL A 153 21.08 -36.53 -10.82
CA VAL A 153 21.09 -37.08 -9.46
C VAL A 153 21.82 -38.42 -9.52
N THR A 154 23.00 -38.50 -8.93
CA THR A 154 23.69 -39.77 -8.70
C THR A 154 23.14 -40.35 -7.39
N LEU A 155 22.53 -41.53 -7.46
CA LEU A 155 22.16 -42.34 -6.29
C LEU A 155 23.38 -43.11 -5.78
#